data_AF-A0A9D9GNZ0-F1
#
_entry.id   AF-A0A9D9GNZ0-F1
#
_cell.length_a   1.000
_cell.length_b   1.000
_cell.length_c   1.000
_cell.angle_alpha   90.00
_cell.angle_beta   90.00
_cell.angle_gamma   90.00
#
_symmetry.space_group_name_H-M   'P 1'
#
loop_
_entity.id
_entity.type
_entity.pdbx_description
1 polymer ?
#
loop_
_entity_poly.entity_id
_entity_poly.type
_entity_poly.pdbx_seq_one_letter_code
_entity_poly.pdbx_strand_id
1 'polypeptide(L)'
;MSERDNEFCEVESREYYEKALNKNVEYYTEAFKRLDETEKNTWNWAAFFFGSSWLFYRKMYLCGFIIFMIERFIVRFMSDNNMIFPLFVFLGLRLLWGYFGNAWYYDVVKARIGKGYHLLDKYSPTSFTSGISTFLGFLVCWADQISLKKQLKTETEYKVNEETIRAYLNSARENPGIVKAANIIIWLFLFVGLLCYLEL
;
A
#
# COMPACT_ATOMS: atom_id res chain seq x y z
N MET A 1 -22.91 28.10 -8.46
CA MET A 1 -21.51 27.72 -8.77
C MET A 1 -21.40 27.68 -10.27
N SER A 2 -20.53 28.50 -10.87
CA SER A 2 -20.40 28.57 -12.33
C SER A 2 -19.49 27.45 -12.85
N GLU A 3 -19.61 27.05 -14.11
CA GLU A 3 -18.76 26.00 -14.71
C GLU A 3 -17.26 26.31 -14.59
N ARG A 4 -16.87 27.59 -14.64
CA ARG A 4 -15.48 28.02 -14.44
C ARG A 4 -14.97 27.80 -13.02
N ASP A 5 -15.86 27.93 -12.03
CA ASP A 5 -15.49 27.67 -10.63
C ASP A 5 -15.23 26.17 -10.41
N ASN A 6 -16.00 25.31 -11.08
CA ASN A 6 -15.79 23.86 -11.03
C ASN A 6 -14.49 23.45 -11.74
N GLU A 7 -14.21 24.01 -12.92
CA GLU A 7 -12.97 23.73 -13.67
C GLU A 7 -11.72 24.18 -12.88
N PHE A 8 -11.77 25.35 -12.26
CA PHE A 8 -10.69 25.84 -11.39
C PHE A 8 -10.45 24.92 -10.19
N CYS A 9 -11.52 24.53 -9.47
CA CYS A 9 -11.42 23.59 -8.36
C CYS A 9 -10.87 22.21 -8.79
N GLU A 10 -11.25 21.72 -9.98
CA GLU A 10 -10.71 20.47 -10.50
C GLU A 10 -9.21 20.56 -10.78
N VAL A 11 -8.75 21.64 -11.41
CA VAL A 11 -7.32 21.86 -11.73
C VAL A 11 -6.49 21.96 -10.45
N GLU A 12 -6.92 22.76 -9.48
CA GLU A 12 -6.22 22.93 -8.20
C GLU A 12 -6.14 21.61 -7.42
N SER A 13 -7.24 20.83 -7.41
CA SER A 13 -7.24 19.53 -6.76
C SER A 13 -6.21 18.58 -7.39
N ARG A 14 -6.12 18.51 -8.73
CA ARG A 14 -5.16 17.67 -9.45
C ARG A 14 -3.72 18.06 -9.13
N GLU A 15 -3.40 19.35 -9.14
CA GLU A 15 -2.06 19.83 -8.81
C GLU A 15 -1.65 19.44 -7.39
N TYR A 16 -2.57 19.56 -6.43
CA TYR A 16 -2.35 19.11 -5.06
C TYR A 16 -2.05 17.61 -4.97
N TYR A 17 -2.85 16.78 -5.67
CA TYR A 17 -2.63 15.33 -5.73
C TYR A 17 -1.29 14.96 -6.35
N GLU A 18 -0.91 15.57 -7.47
CA GLU A 18 0.38 15.34 -8.12
C GLU A 18 1.55 15.69 -7.19
N LYS A 19 1.45 16.81 -6.49
CA LYS A 19 2.45 17.21 -5.49
C LYS A 19 2.56 16.20 -4.35
N ALA A 20 1.44 15.66 -3.87
CA ALA A 20 1.44 14.64 -2.82
C ALA A 20 2.04 13.30 -3.29
N LEU A 21 1.78 12.89 -4.54
CA LEU A 21 2.39 11.71 -5.15
C LEU A 21 3.91 11.87 -5.31
N ASN A 22 4.35 13.02 -5.81
CA ASN A 22 5.78 13.32 -5.99
C ASN A 22 6.54 13.28 -4.66
N LYS A 23 5.94 13.80 -3.57
CA LYS A 23 6.53 13.70 -2.22
C LYS A 23 6.68 12.26 -1.75
N ASN A 24 5.71 11.40 -2.03
CA ASN A 24 5.82 9.98 -1.68
C ASN A 24 6.94 9.31 -2.46
N VAL A 25 7.05 9.59 -3.76
CA VAL A 25 8.11 9.04 -4.62
C VAL A 25 9.48 9.47 -4.08
N GLU A 26 9.64 10.75 -3.80
CA GLU A 26 10.88 11.32 -3.24
C GLU A 26 11.24 10.67 -1.89
N TYR A 27 10.29 10.54 -0.98
CA TYR A 27 10.49 9.85 0.30
C TYR A 27 11.04 8.43 0.12
N TYR A 28 10.43 7.63 -0.77
CA TYR A 28 10.88 6.25 -0.99
C TYR A 28 12.21 6.18 -1.72
N THR A 29 12.46 7.06 -2.69
CA THR A 29 13.75 7.14 -3.38
C THR A 29 14.87 7.47 -2.40
N GLU A 30 14.70 8.45 -1.52
CA GLU A 30 15.68 8.78 -0.48
C GLU A 30 15.87 7.66 0.53
N ALA A 31 14.77 7.04 0.98
CA ALA A 31 14.82 5.91 1.90
C ALA A 31 15.62 4.73 1.32
N PHE A 32 15.40 4.41 0.05
CA PHE A 32 16.10 3.33 -0.66
C PHE A 32 17.57 3.66 -0.90
N LYS A 33 17.87 4.90 -1.28
CA LYS A 33 19.25 5.38 -1.42
C LYS A 33 20.04 5.21 -0.12
N ARG A 34 19.46 5.59 1.02
CA ARG A 34 20.11 5.41 2.33
C ARG A 34 20.33 3.94 2.67
N LEU A 35 19.41 3.06 2.30
CA LEU A 35 19.56 1.62 2.50
C LEU A 35 20.70 1.04 1.66
N ASP A 36 20.85 1.48 0.40
CA ASP A 36 21.97 1.07 -0.46
C ASP A 36 23.32 1.60 0.02
N GLU A 37 23.38 2.85 0.48
CA GLU A 37 24.64 3.52 0.83
C GLU A 37 25.13 3.18 2.24
N THR A 38 24.22 2.98 3.19
CA THR A 38 24.56 2.92 4.62
C THR A 38 23.97 1.73 5.37
N GLU A 39 23.13 0.93 4.72
CA GLU A 39 22.34 -0.16 5.33
C GLU A 39 21.45 0.29 6.51
N LYS A 40 21.26 1.62 6.70
CA LYS A 40 20.46 2.17 7.79
C LYS A 40 18.99 2.27 7.39
N ASN A 41 18.14 1.70 8.22
CA ASN A 41 16.69 1.83 8.10
C ASN A 41 16.23 3.26 8.34
N THR A 42 15.23 3.68 7.58
CA THR A 42 14.48 4.92 7.81
C THR A 42 13.11 4.59 8.39
N TRP A 43 12.63 5.42 9.30
CA TRP A 43 11.34 5.22 9.94
C TRP A 43 10.17 5.37 8.95
N ASN A 44 9.25 4.41 8.98
CA ASN A 44 8.06 4.36 8.15
C ASN A 44 6.80 4.51 9.00
N TRP A 45 6.27 5.73 9.01
CA TRP A 45 5.04 6.07 9.75
C TRP A 45 3.82 5.27 9.27
N ALA A 46 3.71 5.01 7.97
CA ALA A 46 2.56 4.29 7.43
C ALA A 46 2.58 2.81 7.87
N ALA A 47 3.73 2.15 7.85
CA ALA A 47 3.88 0.78 8.36
C ALA A 47 3.59 0.69 9.87
N PHE A 48 4.02 1.69 10.65
CA PHE A 48 3.74 1.76 12.09
C PHE A 48 2.24 1.87 12.40
N PHE A 49 1.51 2.79 11.75
CA PHE A 49 0.09 3.03 12.05
C PHE A 49 -0.86 2.03 11.38
N PHE A 50 -0.50 1.49 10.22
CA PHE A 50 -1.43 0.69 9.41
C PHE A 50 -1.06 -0.80 9.31
N GLY A 51 0.11 -1.23 9.79
CA GLY A 51 0.48 -2.65 9.91
C GLY A 51 0.24 -3.45 8.63
N SER A 52 -0.56 -4.53 8.73
CA SER A 52 -0.94 -5.35 7.57
C SER A 52 -1.63 -4.58 6.44
N SER A 53 -2.39 -3.52 6.76
CA SER A 53 -3.08 -2.70 5.75
C SER A 53 -2.10 -1.95 4.85
N TRP A 54 -0.97 -1.50 5.41
CA TRP A 54 0.11 -0.90 4.62
C TRP A 54 0.77 -1.91 3.69
N LEU A 55 0.96 -3.16 4.15
CA LEU A 55 1.50 -4.23 3.30
C LEU A 55 0.59 -4.54 2.12
N PHE A 56 -0.73 -4.63 2.34
CA PHE A 56 -1.71 -4.80 1.27
C PHE A 56 -1.68 -3.63 0.30
N TYR A 57 -1.68 -2.40 0.81
CA TYR A 57 -1.57 -1.18 0.02
C TYR A 57 -0.35 -1.20 -0.91
N ARG A 58 0.79 -1.78 -0.50
CA ARG A 58 2.02 -1.86 -1.33
C ARG A 58 2.14 -3.16 -2.16
N LYS A 59 1.01 -3.86 -2.30
CA LYS A 59 0.89 -5.15 -3.01
C LYS A 59 1.78 -6.26 -2.44
N MET A 60 2.13 -6.20 -1.16
CA MET A 60 2.88 -7.26 -0.47
C MET A 60 1.89 -8.29 0.13
N TYR A 61 1.04 -8.87 -0.72
CA TYR A 61 -0.18 -9.57 -0.29
C TYR A 61 0.06 -10.79 0.60
N LEU A 62 1.06 -11.63 0.29
CA LEU A 62 1.39 -12.79 1.11
C LEU A 62 1.85 -12.38 2.51
N CYS A 63 2.78 -11.43 2.58
CA CYS A 63 3.28 -10.87 3.84
C CYS A 63 2.15 -10.19 4.61
N GLY A 64 1.35 -9.37 3.94
CA GLY A 64 0.17 -8.71 4.50
C GLY A 64 -0.81 -9.70 5.11
N PHE A 65 -1.09 -10.82 4.43
CA PHE A 65 -1.98 -11.86 4.93
C PHE A 65 -1.43 -12.56 6.18
N ILE A 66 -0.15 -12.94 6.18
CA ILE A 66 0.49 -13.56 7.35
C ILE A 66 0.44 -12.61 8.55
N ILE A 67 0.84 -11.34 8.37
CA ILE A 67 0.82 -10.34 9.44
C ILE A 67 -0.61 -10.07 9.91
N PHE A 68 -1.58 -9.98 8.99
CA PHE A 68 -2.99 -9.83 9.34
C PHE A 68 -3.47 -10.98 10.23
N MET A 69 -3.16 -12.24 9.89
CA MET A 69 -3.55 -13.39 10.71
C MET A 69 -2.92 -13.35 12.11
N ILE A 70 -1.65 -12.92 12.21
CA ILE A 70 -0.96 -12.71 13.49
C ILE A 70 -1.66 -11.60 14.30
N GLU A 71 -1.98 -10.46 13.69
CA GLU A 71 -2.70 -9.36 14.33
C GLU A 71 -4.08 -9.82 14.84
N ARG A 72 -4.84 -10.59 14.04
CA ARG A 72 -6.14 -11.17 14.45
C ARG A 72 -5.99 -12.14 15.62
N PHE A 73 -4.96 -12.96 15.63
CA PHE A 73 -4.67 -13.88 16.72
C PHE A 73 -4.36 -13.13 18.03
N ILE A 74 -3.52 -12.09 17.97
CA ILE A 74 -3.18 -11.25 19.13
C ILE A 74 -4.42 -10.58 19.70
N VAL A 75 -5.27 -9.98 18.85
CA VAL A 75 -6.51 -9.33 19.28
C VAL A 75 -7.48 -10.34 19.90
N ARG A 76 -7.61 -11.55 19.34
CA ARG A 76 -8.43 -12.61 19.94
C ARG A 76 -7.92 -12.98 21.33
N PHE A 77 -6.60 -13.06 21.50
CA PHE A 77 -5.95 -13.38 22.78
C PHE A 77 -6.02 -12.23 23.81
N MET A 78 -6.05 -10.96 23.36
CA MET A 78 -6.30 -9.78 24.19
C MET A 78 -7.68 -9.83 24.87
N SER A 79 -8.67 -10.39 24.20
CA SER A 79 -10.05 -10.47 24.72
C SER A 79 -10.20 -11.48 25.86
N ASP A 80 -9.30 -12.46 25.98
CA ASP A 80 -9.45 -13.60 26.90
C ASP A 80 -8.49 -13.54 28.10
N ASN A 81 -7.54 -12.58 28.16
CA ASN A 81 -6.45 -12.56 29.14
C ASN A 81 -6.12 -11.15 29.68
N ASN A 82 -5.19 -11.06 30.64
CA ASN A 82 -4.58 -9.80 31.10
C ASN A 82 -4.09 -8.96 29.91
N MET A 83 -4.75 -7.82 29.68
CA MET A 83 -4.62 -6.99 28.48
C MET A 83 -3.22 -6.40 28.27
N ILE A 84 -2.39 -6.34 29.32
CA ILE A 84 -1.09 -5.68 29.33
C ILE A 84 -0.07 -6.39 28.44
N PHE A 85 0.12 -7.71 28.60
CA PHE A 85 1.14 -8.44 27.85
C PHE A 85 0.89 -8.44 26.33
N PRO A 86 -0.33 -8.77 25.84
CA PRO A 86 -0.60 -8.73 24.40
C PRO A 86 -0.53 -7.31 23.81
N LEU A 87 -0.82 -6.27 24.59
CA LEU A 87 -0.64 -4.87 24.18
C LEU A 87 0.84 -4.53 23.92
N PHE A 88 1.75 -4.96 24.81
CA PHE A 88 3.18 -4.79 24.59
C PHE A 88 3.68 -5.54 23.35
N VAL A 89 3.20 -6.77 23.13
CA VAL A 89 3.52 -7.54 21.92
C VAL A 89 3.02 -6.80 20.67
N PHE A 90 1.78 -6.32 20.69
CA PHE A 90 1.20 -5.57 19.58
C PHE A 90 1.99 -4.29 19.28
N LEU A 91 2.30 -3.49 20.30
CA LEU A 91 3.10 -2.26 20.15
C LEU A 91 4.52 -2.57 19.67
N GLY A 92 5.15 -3.63 20.20
CA GLY A 92 6.45 -4.11 19.74
C GLY A 92 6.44 -4.45 18.25
N LEU A 93 5.41 -5.16 17.77
CA LEU A 93 5.22 -5.42 16.35
C LEU A 93 5.05 -4.13 15.54
N ARG A 94 4.26 -3.16 16.03
CA ARG A 94 4.13 -1.85 15.36
C ARG A 94 5.46 -1.13 15.22
N LEU A 95 6.28 -1.12 16.26
CA LEU A 95 7.63 -0.54 16.23
C LEU A 95 8.54 -1.25 15.22
N LEU A 96 8.50 -2.59 15.18
CA LEU A 96 9.23 -3.38 14.20
C LEU A 96 8.80 -3.04 12.77
N TRP A 97 7.50 -2.92 12.51
CA TRP A 97 7.00 -2.52 11.18
C TRP A 97 7.39 -1.09 10.81
N GLY A 98 7.35 -0.17 11.78
CA GLY A 98 7.82 1.19 11.58
C GLY A 98 9.30 1.26 11.23
N TYR A 99 10.13 0.43 11.87
CA TYR A 99 11.57 0.41 11.64
C TYR A 99 11.97 -0.34 10.36
N PHE A 100 11.45 -1.54 10.15
CA PHE A 100 11.86 -2.41 9.03
C PHE A 100 11.01 -2.25 7.75
N GLY A 101 9.89 -1.53 7.81
CA GLY A 101 8.94 -1.43 6.70
C GLY A 101 9.62 -0.98 5.40
N ASN A 102 10.47 0.05 5.45
CA ASN A 102 11.15 0.55 4.25
C ASN A 102 12.14 -0.46 3.67
N ALA A 103 12.93 -1.17 4.49
CA ALA A 103 13.85 -2.19 4.03
C ALA A 103 13.10 -3.34 3.34
N TRP A 104 12.03 -3.84 3.97
CA TRP A 104 11.27 -4.94 3.39
C TRP A 104 10.61 -4.55 2.07
N TYR A 105 10.02 -3.35 2.02
CA TYR A 105 9.45 -2.85 0.77
C TYR A 105 10.53 -2.63 -0.30
N TYR A 106 11.73 -2.20 0.09
CA TYR A 106 12.83 -2.01 -0.84
C TYR A 106 13.24 -3.31 -1.53
N ASP A 107 13.37 -4.42 -0.80
CA ASP A 107 13.70 -5.73 -1.37
C ASP A 107 12.63 -6.21 -2.37
N VAL A 108 11.35 -5.96 -2.07
CA VAL A 108 10.24 -6.25 -2.98
C VAL A 108 10.34 -5.41 -4.25
N VAL A 109 10.65 -4.12 -4.13
CA VAL A 109 10.82 -3.22 -5.27
C VAL A 109 11.99 -3.65 -6.14
N LYS A 110 13.15 -3.96 -5.54
CA LYS A 110 14.32 -4.50 -6.25
C LYS A 110 13.98 -5.74 -7.07
N ALA A 111 13.33 -6.72 -6.43
CA ALA A 111 12.93 -7.95 -7.09
C ALA A 111 11.90 -7.74 -8.22
N ARG A 112 11.04 -6.71 -8.12
CA ARG A 112 10.07 -6.35 -9.16
C ARG A 112 10.72 -5.58 -10.31
N ILE A 113 11.64 -4.67 -10.01
CA ILE A 113 12.39 -3.95 -11.04
C ILE A 113 13.22 -4.92 -11.87
N GLY A 114 13.94 -5.86 -11.22
CA GLY A 114 14.70 -6.89 -11.91
C GLY A 114 13.86 -7.74 -12.87
N LYS A 115 12.55 -7.87 -12.60
CA LYS A 115 11.59 -8.57 -13.47
C LYS A 115 10.97 -7.69 -14.55
N GLY A 116 11.14 -6.37 -14.53
CA GLY A 116 10.61 -5.45 -15.55
C GLY A 116 9.24 -4.83 -15.21
N TYR A 117 8.78 -4.87 -13.95
CA TYR A 117 7.47 -4.31 -13.57
C TYR A 117 7.33 -2.80 -13.85
N HIS A 118 8.44 -2.07 -13.90
CA HIS A 118 8.47 -0.63 -14.18
C HIS A 118 8.13 -0.28 -15.65
N LEU A 119 8.08 -1.27 -16.54
CA LEU A 119 7.76 -1.10 -17.97
C LEU A 119 6.30 -1.39 -18.30
N LEU A 120 5.51 -1.83 -17.31
CA LEU A 120 4.11 -2.15 -17.51
C LEU A 120 3.27 -0.86 -17.50
N ASP A 121 2.74 -0.48 -18.66
CA ASP A 121 1.91 0.74 -18.85
C ASP A 121 0.72 0.87 -17.90
N LYS A 122 0.22 -0.25 -17.35
CA LYS A 122 -0.96 -0.29 -16.47
C LYS A 122 -0.66 -0.83 -15.07
N TYR A 123 0.61 -0.86 -14.67
CA TYR A 123 0.98 -1.36 -13.35
C TYR A 123 0.98 -0.26 -12.30
N SER A 124 0.20 -0.42 -11.24
CA SER A 124 0.32 0.39 -10.03
C SER A 124 1.12 -0.37 -8.95
N PRO A 125 2.12 0.26 -8.30
CA PRO A 125 2.84 -0.31 -7.16
C PRO A 125 1.99 -0.27 -5.87
N THR A 126 0.90 0.50 -5.90
CA THR A 126 -0.09 0.63 -4.85
C THR A 126 -1.39 -0.10 -5.24
N SER A 127 -2.06 -0.73 -4.28
CA SER A 127 -3.40 -1.29 -4.45
C SER A 127 -4.45 -0.32 -3.88
N PHE A 128 -5.56 -0.18 -4.59
CA PHE A 128 -6.68 0.66 -4.15
C PHE A 128 -7.55 -0.05 -3.09
N THR A 129 -7.40 -1.37 -2.94
CA THR A 129 -8.27 -2.24 -2.13
C THR A 129 -7.86 -2.33 -0.66
N SER A 130 -7.05 -1.39 -0.15
CA SER A 130 -6.47 -1.45 1.20
C SER A 130 -7.49 -1.48 2.35
N GLY A 131 -8.78 -1.25 2.08
CA GLY A 131 -9.87 -1.29 3.06
C GLY A 131 -10.70 -2.59 3.13
N ILE A 132 -10.57 -3.54 2.19
CA ILE A 132 -11.41 -4.75 2.18
C ILE A 132 -10.54 -5.96 2.51
N SER A 133 -10.19 -6.12 3.78
CA SER A 133 -9.41 -7.25 4.31
C SER A 133 -10.26 -8.50 4.58
N THR A 134 -11.46 -8.60 4.00
CA THR A 134 -12.23 -9.84 4.03
C THR A 134 -11.58 -10.87 3.11
N PHE A 135 -11.87 -12.16 3.33
CA PHE A 135 -11.33 -13.28 2.56
C PHE A 135 -11.44 -13.09 1.02
N LEU A 136 -12.49 -12.37 0.56
CA LEU A 136 -12.65 -11.95 -0.83
C LEU A 136 -11.55 -11.00 -1.33
N GLY A 137 -11.10 -10.06 -0.49
CA GLY A 137 -10.03 -9.13 -0.81
C GLY A 137 -8.71 -9.85 -1.08
N PHE A 138 -8.42 -10.93 -0.35
CA PHE A 138 -7.24 -11.76 -0.60
C PHE A 138 -7.30 -12.43 -1.98
N LEU A 139 -8.45 -13.01 -2.37
CA LEU A 139 -8.61 -13.64 -3.68
C LEU A 139 -8.48 -12.63 -4.82
N VAL A 140 -9.07 -11.44 -4.67
CA VAL A 140 -8.94 -10.34 -5.65
C VAL A 140 -7.49 -9.89 -5.78
N CYS A 141 -6.79 -9.69 -4.66
CA CYS A 141 -5.38 -9.30 -4.64
C CYS A 141 -4.47 -10.39 -5.22
N TRP A 142 -4.77 -11.66 -4.94
CA TRP A 142 -4.02 -12.79 -5.48
C TRP A 142 -4.23 -12.92 -6.99
N ALA A 143 -5.47 -12.75 -7.48
CA ALA A 143 -5.78 -12.71 -8.90
C ALA A 143 -5.07 -11.55 -9.62
N ASP A 144 -5.00 -10.35 -9.01
CA ASP A 144 -4.20 -9.21 -9.50
C ASP A 144 -2.73 -9.63 -9.67
N GLN A 145 -2.15 -10.26 -8.64
CA GLN A 145 -0.76 -10.72 -8.70
C GLN A 145 -0.51 -11.77 -9.79
N ILE A 146 -1.45 -12.68 -10.03
CA ILE A 146 -1.36 -13.67 -11.12
C ILE A 146 -1.46 -12.98 -12.49
N SER A 147 -2.40 -12.04 -12.64
CA SER A 147 -2.59 -11.27 -13.88
C SER A 147 -1.32 -10.51 -14.27
N LEU A 148 -0.69 -9.86 -13.29
CA LEU A 148 0.57 -9.14 -13.48
C LEU A 148 1.70 -10.06 -13.93
N LYS A 149 1.83 -11.25 -13.30
CA LYS A 149 2.80 -12.27 -13.70
C LYS A 149 2.64 -12.71 -15.16
N LYS A 150 1.41 -12.75 -15.69
CA LYS A 150 1.14 -13.10 -17.10
C LYS A 150 1.58 -12.01 -18.08
N GLN A 151 1.58 -10.74 -17.68
CA GLN A 151 1.94 -9.60 -18.54
C GLN A 151 3.45 -9.41 -18.66
N LEU A 152 4.24 -9.96 -17.74
CA LEU A 152 5.69 -9.90 -17.81
C LEU A 152 6.20 -10.83 -18.91
N LYS A 153 6.70 -10.26 -20.00
CA LYS A 153 7.54 -10.99 -20.95
C LYS A 153 8.87 -11.30 -20.26
N THR A 154 9.01 -12.55 -19.86
CA THR A 154 10.29 -13.15 -19.45
C THR A 154 11.29 -12.97 -20.59
N GLU A 155 12.36 -12.20 -20.38
CA GLU A 155 13.70 -12.50 -20.95
C GLU A 155 14.82 -11.48 -20.63
N THR A 156 14.56 -10.37 -19.94
CA THR A 156 15.64 -9.45 -19.55
C THR A 156 15.60 -9.07 -18.07
N GLU A 157 16.70 -9.34 -17.38
CA GLU A 157 16.95 -8.87 -16.02
C GLU A 157 17.39 -7.41 -16.07
N TYR A 158 16.60 -6.52 -15.45
CA TYR A 158 16.89 -5.09 -15.47
C TYR A 158 17.76 -4.69 -14.28
N LYS A 159 18.71 -3.79 -14.52
CA LYS A 159 19.54 -3.22 -13.46
C LYS A 159 18.72 -2.28 -12.59
N VAL A 160 18.76 -2.48 -11.28
CA VAL A 160 18.18 -1.55 -10.30
C VAL A 160 19.05 -0.29 -10.23
N ASN A 161 18.43 0.87 -10.43
CA ASN A 161 19.03 2.19 -10.27
C ASN A 161 17.96 3.21 -9.87
N GLU A 162 18.35 4.45 -9.57
CA GLU A 162 17.41 5.48 -9.14
C GLU A 162 16.31 5.76 -10.17
N GLU A 163 16.65 5.74 -11.47
CA GLU A 163 15.71 6.01 -12.56
C GLU A 163 14.62 4.93 -12.66
N THR A 164 15.01 3.64 -12.61
CA THR A 164 14.07 2.51 -12.63
C THR A 164 13.22 2.45 -11.37
N ILE A 165 13.76 2.85 -10.21
CA ILE A 165 13.01 3.01 -8.96
C ILE A 165 11.95 4.11 -9.12
N ARG A 166 12.33 5.28 -9.62
CA ARG A 166 11.39 6.38 -9.84
C ARG A 166 10.32 6.01 -10.87
N ALA A 167 10.70 5.36 -11.98
CA ALA A 167 9.77 4.85 -12.97
C ALA A 167 8.77 3.85 -12.36
N TYR A 168 9.27 2.91 -11.55
CA TYR A 168 8.43 1.97 -10.82
C TYR A 168 7.46 2.67 -9.86
N LEU A 169 7.92 3.63 -9.06
CA LEU A 169 7.08 4.34 -8.11
C LEU A 169 6.05 5.26 -8.80
N ASN A 170 6.43 5.87 -9.94
CA ASN A 170 5.59 6.75 -10.74
C ASN A 170 4.61 5.99 -11.66
N SER A 171 4.81 4.69 -11.90
CA SER A 171 3.84 3.86 -12.63
C SER A 171 2.45 3.85 -11.97
N ALA A 172 2.38 4.29 -10.71
CA ALA A 172 1.17 4.50 -9.92
C ALA A 172 0.15 5.52 -10.47
N ARG A 173 0.29 6.07 -11.68
CA ARG A 173 -0.73 6.95 -12.28
C ARG A 173 -2.06 6.19 -12.36
N GLU A 174 -2.95 6.51 -11.42
CA GLU A 174 -4.19 5.78 -11.22
C GLU A 174 -5.04 5.80 -12.48
N ASN A 175 -5.61 4.64 -12.81
CA ASN A 175 -6.72 4.58 -13.75
C ASN A 175 -7.94 5.22 -13.06
N PRO A 176 -8.44 6.38 -13.52
CA PRO A 176 -9.50 7.13 -12.84
C PRO A 176 -10.80 6.33 -12.67
N GLY A 177 -11.03 5.29 -13.48
CA GLY A 177 -12.19 4.40 -13.34
C GLY A 177 -12.14 3.53 -12.08
N ILE A 178 -10.95 3.09 -11.65
CA ILE A 178 -10.78 2.24 -10.46
C ILE A 178 -11.02 3.06 -9.20
N VAL A 179 -10.52 4.31 -9.15
CA VAL A 179 -10.69 5.24 -8.03
C VAL A 179 -12.16 5.54 -7.76
N LYS A 180 -12.92 5.81 -8.83
CA LYS A 180 -14.37 6.00 -8.74
C LYS A 180 -15.07 4.76 -8.16
N ALA A 181 -14.67 3.56 -8.60
CA ALA A 181 -15.31 2.32 -8.17
C ALA A 181 -15.14 2.03 -6.67
N ALA A 182 -13.95 2.15 -6.10
CA ALA A 182 -13.80 1.93 -4.65
C ALA A 182 -14.10 3.13 -3.77
N ASN A 183 -14.18 4.36 -4.28
CA ASN A 183 -14.88 5.42 -3.54
C ASN A 183 -16.34 5.02 -3.30
N ILE A 184 -17.03 4.49 -4.33
CA ILE A 184 -18.39 3.96 -4.17
C ILE A 184 -18.43 2.83 -3.13
N ILE A 185 -17.47 1.89 -3.18
CA ILE A 185 -17.43 0.77 -2.21
C ILE A 185 -17.17 1.26 -0.78
N ILE A 186 -16.27 2.22 -0.58
CA ILE A 186 -16.01 2.83 0.74
C ILE A 186 -17.27 3.49 1.28
N TRP A 187 -17.98 4.27 0.45
CA TRP A 187 -19.25 4.88 0.85
C TRP A 187 -20.33 3.84 1.19
N LEU A 188 -20.40 2.73 0.46
CA LEU A 188 -21.29 1.62 0.78
C LEU A 188 -20.97 0.96 2.12
N PHE A 189 -19.68 0.73 2.42
CA PHE A 189 -19.27 0.16 3.72
C PHE A 189 -19.55 1.10 4.89
N LEU A 190 -19.29 2.40 4.73
CA LEU A 190 -19.62 3.41 5.75
C LEU A 190 -21.13 3.51 5.97
N PHE A 191 -21.91 3.44 4.89
CA PHE A 191 -23.38 3.46 4.95
C PHE A 191 -23.94 2.23 5.67
N VAL A 192 -23.46 1.02 5.33
CA VAL A 192 -23.87 -0.22 6.01
C VAL A 192 -23.47 -0.20 7.49
N GLY A 193 -22.26 0.28 7.80
CA GLY A 193 -21.81 0.45 9.19
C GLY A 193 -22.68 1.42 9.99
N LEU A 194 -23.12 2.53 9.37
CA LEU A 194 -24.04 3.50 9.97
C LEU A 194 -25.43 2.90 10.21
N LEU A 195 -25.96 2.13 9.26
CA LEU A 195 -27.26 1.44 9.43
C LEU A 195 -27.22 0.47 10.61
N CYS A 196 -26.16 -0.35 10.71
CA CYS A 196 -26.00 -1.26 11.85
C CYS A 196 -25.84 -0.52 13.20
N TYR A 197 -25.29 0.70 13.22
CA TYR A 197 -25.17 1.51 14.44
C TYR A 197 -26.49 2.15 14.86
N LEU A 198 -27.38 2.48 13.92
CA LEU A 198 -28.68 3.09 14.19
C LEU A 198 -29.77 2.08 14.59
N GLU A 199 -29.57 0.79 14.30
CA GLU A 199 -30.45 -0.31 14.71
C GLU A 199 -30.13 -0.88 16.11
N LEU A 200 -29.24 -0.23 16.88
CA LEU A 200 -28.76 -0.63 18.22
C LEU A 200 -29.12 0.38 19.31
#